data_AF-A0A3C0X2R0-F1
#
_entry.id   AF-A0A3C0X2R0-F1
#
_cell.length_a   1.000
_cell.length_b   1.000
_cell.length_c   1.000
_cell.angle_alpha   90.00
_cell.angle_beta   90.00
_cell.angle_gamma   90.00
#
_symmetry.space_group_name_H-M   'P 1'
#
loop_
_entity.id
_entity.type
_entity.pdbx_description
1 polymer ?
#
loop_
_entity_poly.entity_id
_entity_poly.type
_entity_poly.pdbx_seq_one_letter_code
_entity_poly.pdbx_strand_id
1 'polypeptide(L)'
;LEIGGGRITGTEISDSNPQGIKFAMYSADKYSAPEGNYSTVTAADGTAWYKQYAENTIVQKPFVHSDGYVERGDTVEKRIPKAPKRKDGQ
;
A
#
# COMPACT_ATOMS: atom_id res chain seq x y z
N LEU A 1 -4.92 -12.95 -4.36
CA LEU A 1 -5.96 -12.16 -3.67
C LEU A 1 -6.14 -12.78 -2.29
N GLU A 2 -5.67 -12.12 -1.24
CA GLU A 2 -5.88 -12.56 0.14
C GLU A 2 -7.13 -11.84 0.65
N ILE A 3 -8.19 -12.59 0.94
CA ILE A 3 -9.47 -12.07 1.45
C ILE A 3 -9.63 -12.63 2.87
N GLY A 4 -8.81 -12.15 3.80
CA GLY A 4 -8.81 -12.64 5.17
C GLY A 4 -8.30 -11.55 6.11
N GLY A 5 -9.05 -11.25 7.18
CA GLY A 5 -8.61 -10.30 8.21
C GLY A 5 -8.84 -8.81 7.89
N GLY A 6 -9.79 -8.49 6.99
CA GLY A 6 -10.17 -7.10 6.69
C GLY A 6 -9.15 -6.35 5.84
N ARG A 7 -8.29 -7.06 5.10
CA ARG A 7 -7.34 -6.49 4.14
C ARG A 7 -7.51 -7.19 2.79
N ILE A 8 -7.46 -6.40 1.73
CA ILE A 8 -7.46 -6.87 0.33
C ILE A 8 -6.30 -6.18 -0.37
N THR A 9 -5.56 -6.89 -1.22
CA THR A 9 -4.53 -6.30 -2.09
C THR A 9 -4.74 -6.75 -3.52
N GLY A 10 -4.48 -5.86 -4.47
CA GLY A 10 -4.61 -6.18 -5.89
C GLY A 10 -3.81 -5.23 -6.78
N THR A 11 -3.96 -5.44 -8.08
CA THR A 11 -3.51 -4.53 -9.12
C THR A 11 -4.73 -4.06 -9.87
N GLU A 12 -4.90 -2.74 -10.02
CA GLU A 12 -5.94 -2.14 -10.82
C GLU A 12 -5.38 -1.71 -12.16
N ILE A 13 -6.03 -2.11 -13.25
CA ILE A 13 -5.72 -1.65 -14.62
C ILE A 13 -6.83 -0.69 -15.03
N SER A 14 -6.44 0.47 -15.54
CA SER A 14 -7.37 1.49 -16.05
C SER A 14 -6.71 2.26 -17.18
N ASP A 15 -7.45 3.09 -17.91
CA ASP A 15 -6.90 3.93 -18.98
C ASP A 15 -5.77 4.84 -18.47
N SER A 16 -5.88 5.32 -17.23
CA SER A 16 -4.84 6.11 -16.56
C SER A 16 -3.63 5.29 -16.08
N ASN A 17 -3.81 3.97 -15.90
CA ASN A 17 -2.78 3.04 -15.41
C ASN A 17 -2.80 1.75 -16.25
N PRO A 18 -2.43 1.80 -17.54
CA PRO A 18 -2.55 0.66 -18.45
C PRO A 18 -1.59 -0.49 -18.10
N GLN A 19 -0.48 -0.17 -17.42
CA GLN A 19 0.46 -1.16 -16.87
C GLN A 19 0.04 -1.70 -15.49
N GLY A 20 -1.09 -1.23 -14.98
CA GLY A 20 -1.59 -1.56 -13.66
C GLY A 20 -0.93 -0.75 -12.53
N ILE A 21 -1.69 -0.52 -11.46
CA ILE A 21 -1.22 0.08 -10.22
C ILE A 21 -1.60 -0.81 -9.03
N LYS A 22 -0.64 -1.11 -8.16
CA LYS A 22 -0.90 -1.88 -6.95
C LYS A 22 -1.75 -1.06 -5.99
N PHE A 23 -2.67 -1.71 -5.29
CA PHE A 23 -3.47 -1.10 -4.24
C PHE A 23 -3.64 -2.04 -3.05
N ALA A 24 -3.95 -1.46 -1.90
CA ALA A 24 -4.49 -2.17 -0.75
C ALA A 24 -5.80 -1.53 -0.32
N MET A 25 -6.74 -2.36 0.12
CA MET A 25 -7.97 -1.96 0.78
C MET A 25 -8.01 -2.53 2.20
N TYR A 26 -8.53 -1.73 3.13
CA TYR A 26 -8.63 -2.06 4.55
C TYR A 26 -10.06 -1.82 5.02
N SER A 27 -10.67 -2.80 5.68
CA SER A 27 -12.03 -2.69 6.23
C SER A 27 -12.06 -1.59 7.30
N ALA A 28 -12.95 -0.62 7.14
CA ALA A 28 -13.09 0.49 8.08
C ALA A 28 -13.55 0.04 9.47
N ASP A 29 -14.18 -1.14 9.57
CA ASP A 29 -14.57 -1.74 10.86
C ASP A 29 -13.37 -2.32 11.62
N LYS A 30 -12.34 -2.77 10.89
CA LYS A 30 -11.16 -3.44 11.46
C LYS A 30 -9.93 -2.55 11.55
N TYR A 31 -9.85 -1.50 10.74
CA TYR A 31 -8.69 -0.61 10.67
C TYR A 31 -9.08 0.84 10.93
N SER A 32 -8.14 1.58 11.51
CA SER A 32 -8.15 3.04 11.49
C SER A 32 -8.03 3.58 10.05
N ALA A 33 -8.38 4.85 9.85
CA ALA A 33 -8.11 5.51 8.58
C ALA A 33 -6.59 5.53 8.30
N PRO A 34 -6.15 5.27 7.06
CA PRO A 34 -4.74 5.40 6.71
C PRO A 34 -4.23 6.82 6.87
N GLU A 35 -2.92 6.92 7.13
CA GLU A 35 -2.21 8.19 7.01
C GLU A 35 -1.92 8.48 5.52
N GLY A 36 -1.96 9.76 5.13
CA GLY A 36 -1.71 10.19 3.75
C GLY A 36 -2.91 10.04 2.82
N ASN A 37 -2.66 9.87 1.53
CA ASN A 37 -3.73 9.76 0.54
C ASN A 37 -4.43 8.39 0.64
N TYR A 38 -5.75 8.44 0.72
CA TYR A 38 -6.62 7.28 0.57
C TYR A 38 -7.98 7.73 0.04
N SER A 39 -8.75 6.78 -0.51
CA SER A 39 -10.17 6.97 -0.80
C SER A 39 -11.00 6.01 0.03
N THR A 40 -12.28 6.32 0.24
CA THR A 40 -13.23 5.39 0.87
C THR A 40 -14.11 4.78 -0.21
N VAL A 41 -14.21 3.45 -0.22
CA VAL A 41 -15.07 2.66 -1.10
C VAL A 41 -16.18 2.06 -0.26
N THR A 42 -17.42 2.29 -0.65
CA THR A 42 -18.58 1.61 -0.07
C THR A 42 -18.96 0.43 -0.96
N ALA A 43 -18.92 -0.77 -0.40
CA ALA A 43 -19.30 -1.99 -1.09
C ALA A 43 -20.83 -2.11 -1.23
N ALA A 44 -21.29 -3.04 -2.06
CA ALA A 44 -22.72 -3.25 -2.30
C ALA A 44 -23.51 -3.66 -1.04
N ASP A 45 -22.85 -4.29 -0.07
CA ASP A 45 -23.42 -4.65 1.23
C ASP A 45 -23.41 -3.49 2.25
N GLY A 46 -22.98 -2.30 1.84
CA GLY A 46 -22.88 -1.11 2.69
C GLY A 46 -21.59 -1.03 3.52
N THR A 47 -20.71 -2.04 3.48
CA THR A 47 -19.44 -1.99 4.22
C THR A 47 -18.49 -0.95 3.62
N ALA A 48 -17.76 -0.25 4.48
CA ALA A 48 -16.80 0.77 4.08
C ALA A 48 -15.36 0.24 4.12
N TRP A 49 -14.57 0.62 3.10
CA TRP A 49 -13.19 0.20 2.93
C TRP A 49 -12.31 1.40 2.58
N TYR A 50 -11.18 1.56 3.27
CA TYR A 50 -10.15 2.52 2.88
C TYR A 50 -9.26 1.92 1.79
N LYS A 51 -9.03 2.64 0.69
CA LYS A 51 -8.20 2.22 -0.43
C LYS A 51 -6.98 3.13 -0.57
N GLN A 52 -5.80 2.53 -0.68
CA GLN A 52 -4.55 3.22 -0.98
C GLN A 52 -3.93 2.62 -2.23
N TYR A 53 -3.48 3.48 -3.14
CA TYR A 53 -2.65 3.08 -4.27
C TYR A 53 -1.17 3.10 -3.86
N ALA A 54 -0.35 2.36 -4.60
CA ALA A 54 1.09 2.44 -4.45
C ALA A 54 1.60 3.82 -4.88
N GLU A 55 2.40 4.42 -4.02
CA GLU A 55 3.01 5.74 -4.22
C GLU A 55 4.53 5.60 -4.39
N ASN A 56 5.14 6.62 -4.99
CA ASN A 56 6.59 6.71 -5.07
C ASN A 56 7.15 6.91 -3.65
N THR A 57 7.93 5.93 -3.20
CA THR A 57 8.57 5.95 -1.88
C THR A 57 10.08 5.98 -2.08
N ILE A 58 10.76 6.87 -1.37
CA ILE A 58 12.23 6.87 -1.31
C ILE A 58 12.65 5.71 -0.42
N VAL A 59 13.48 4.83 -0.97
CA VAL A 59 14.03 3.67 -0.28
C VAL A 59 15.53 3.85 -0.23
N GLN A 60 16.06 3.98 0.97
CA GLN A 60 17.49 3.92 1.16
C GLN A 60 17.93 2.45 1.09
N LYS A 61 18.73 2.10 0.10
CA LYS A 61 19.31 0.76 -0.03
C LYS A 61 20.83 0.85 0.02
N PRO A 62 21.51 0.05 0.86
CA PRO A 62 22.94 -0.11 0.73
C PRO A 62 23.24 -0.83 -0.58
N PHE A 63 24.08 -0.23 -1.42
CA PHE A 63 24.68 -0.88 -2.58
C PHE A 63 26.06 -1.40 -2.15
N VAL A 64 26.26 -2.71 -2.27
CA VAL A 64 27.55 -3.35 -1.97
C VAL A 64 28.30 -3.49 -3.27
N HIS A 65 29.42 -2.78 -3.37
CA HIS A 65 30.36 -2.86 -4.48
C HIS A 65 31.17 -4.17 -4.41
N SER A 66 31.75 -4.61 -5.53
CA SER A 66 32.49 -5.88 -5.61
C SER A 66 33.76 -5.93 -4.74
N ASP A 67 34.27 -4.77 -4.32
CA ASP A 67 35.40 -4.61 -3.40
C ASP A 67 34.98 -4.59 -1.91
N GLY A 68 33.69 -4.71 -1.63
CA GLY A 68 33.13 -4.68 -0.27
C GLY A 68 32.76 -3.29 0.24
N TYR A 69 32.96 -2.22 -0.56
CA TYR A 69 32.50 -0.88 -0.19
C TYR A 69 30.96 -0.81 -0.19
N VAL A 70 30.38 -0.16 0.81
CA VAL A 70 28.93 0.03 0.91
C VAL A 70 28.58 1.50 0.68
N GLU A 71 27.91 1.77 -0.42
CA GLU A 71 27.37 3.09 -0.73
C GLU A 71 25.88 3.16 -0.32
N ARG A 72 25.47 4.25 0.33
CA ARG A 72 24.05 4.49 0.64
C ARG A 72 23.48 5.42 -0.42
N GLY A 73 22.66 4.85 -1.30
CA GLY A 73 21.89 5.60 -2.29
C GLY A 73 20.40 5.58 -1.99
N ASP A 74 19.70 6.61 -2.46
CA ASP A 74 18.25 6.70 -2.44
C ASP A 74 17.69 6.22 -3.77
N THR A 75 16.79 5.23 -3.75
CA THR A 75 16.04 4.79 -4.93
C THR A 75 14.56 5.11 -4.77
N VAL A 76 13.87 5.40 -5.87
CA VAL A 76 12.42 5.58 -5.85
C VAL A 76 11.74 4.27 -6.24
N GLU A 77 10.93 3.72 -5.35
CA GLU A 77 10.14 2.52 -5.61
C GLU A 77 8.65 2.79 -5.46
N LYS A 78 7.82 2.14 -6.28
CA LYS A 78 6.36 2.14 -6.08
C LYS A 78 5.98 1.18 -4.97
N ARG A 79 5.56 1.71 -3.82
CA ARG A 79 5.17 0.91 -2.65
C ARG A 79 3.79 1.32 -2.17
N ILE A 80 3.01 0.33 -1.74
CA ILE A 80 1.78 0.62 -0.99
C ILE A 80 2.21 1.32 0.31
N PRO A 81 1.60 2.47 0.67
CA PRO A 81 1.87 3.14 1.92
C PRO A 81 1.75 2.22 3.13
N LYS A 82 2.26 2.68 4.27
CA LYS A 82 2.18 1.92 5.52
C LYS A 82 0.72 1.57 5.83
N ALA A 83 0.47 0.29 6.09
CA ALA A 83 -0.86 -0.18 6.44
C ALA A 83 -1.37 0.55 7.69
N PRO A 84 -2.67 0.94 7.73
CA PRO A 84 -3.28 1.53 8.91
C PRO A 84 -3.21 0.58 10.12
N LYS A 85 -3.33 1.15 11.32
CA LYS A 85 -3.39 0.35 12.55
C LYS A 85 -4.72 -0.41 12.61
N ARG A 86 -4.66 -1.67 13.02
CA ARG A 86 -5.84 -2.47 13.40
C ARG A 86 -6.46 -1.92 14.68
N LYS A 87 -7.79 -1.93 14.75
CA LYS A 87 -8.57 -1.51 15.92
C LYS A 87 -8.65 -2.60 16.98
N ASP A 88 -8.63 -3.85 16.55
CA ASP A 88 -8.75 -5.07 17.36
C ASP A 88 -7.47 -5.44 18.14
N GLY A 89 -6.59 -4.46 18.38
CA GLY A 89 -5.37 -4.58 19.19
C GLY A 89 -5.20 -3.43 20.19
N GLN A 90 -6.31 -2.81 20.62
CA GLN A 90 -6.37 -1.88 21.75
C GLN A 90 -7.05 -2.54 22.95
#